data_AF-A0ABC8TJ24-F1
#
_entry.id   AF-A0ABC8TJ24-F1
#
_cell.length_a   1.000
_cell.length_b   1.000
_cell.length_c   1.000
_cell.angle_alpha   90.00
_cell.angle_beta   90.00
_cell.angle_gamma   90.00
#
_symmetry.space_group_name_H-M   'P 1'
#
loop_
_entity.id
_entity.type
_entity.pdbx_description
1 polymer ?
#
loop_
_entity_poly.entity_id
_entity_poly.type
_entity_poly.pdbx_seq_one_letter_code
_entity_poly.pdbx_strand_id
1 'polypeptide(L)'
;MAHGSTQRRQTPYTDPIARRDHPPQQPPILSITNIVHHTDRCPTAKFSSPFSRFAFSHTHGRRQLSPGLEKVKNLLTKTGVPSITTSPYESLQRGNWVKLICGASFEDVVDIRNLSLVYSLAGVGCIDCAANASVVSAVNEGIEAAIGIVPVRRP
;
A
#
# COMPACT_ATOMS: atom_id res chain seq x y z
N MET A 1 -29.49 51.79 35.28
CA MET A 1 -29.01 50.40 35.12
C MET A 1 -29.87 49.75 34.04
N ALA A 2 -29.25 49.38 32.92
CA ALA A 2 -29.93 49.03 31.67
C ALA A 2 -30.35 47.56 31.64
N HIS A 3 -31.62 47.28 31.34
CA HIS A 3 -32.11 45.95 31.00
C HIS A 3 -32.15 45.81 29.46
N GLY A 4 -31.19 45.09 28.91
CA GLY A 4 -31.13 44.75 27.48
C GLY A 4 -31.90 43.47 27.19
N SER A 5 -33.02 43.57 26.49
CA SER A 5 -33.80 42.46 25.96
C SER A 5 -33.28 42.05 24.58
N THR A 6 -32.59 40.89 24.51
CA THR A 6 -32.07 40.29 23.27
C THR A 6 -33.20 39.60 22.50
N GLN A 7 -33.70 40.21 21.43
CA GLN A 7 -34.57 39.54 20.45
C GLN A 7 -33.73 38.63 19.54
N ARG A 8 -34.00 37.32 19.54
CA ARG A 8 -33.50 36.38 18.53
C ARG A 8 -34.14 36.70 17.17
N ARG A 9 -33.34 37.11 16.18
CA ARG A 9 -33.74 37.09 14.77
C ARG A 9 -33.97 35.64 14.31
N GLN A 10 -35.19 35.34 13.88
CA GLN A 10 -35.49 34.14 13.10
C GLN A 10 -35.04 34.39 11.65
N THR A 11 -34.12 33.57 11.14
CA THR A 11 -33.80 33.52 9.70
C THR A 11 -34.75 32.52 9.03
N PRO A 12 -35.38 32.85 7.89
CA PRO A 12 -36.20 31.89 7.15
C PRO A 12 -35.35 30.72 6.65
N TYR A 13 -35.79 29.49 6.94
CA TYR A 13 -35.24 28.25 6.37
C TYR A 13 -35.68 28.16 4.91
N THR A 14 -34.76 28.36 3.97
CA THR A 14 -35.01 28.16 2.54
C THR A 14 -34.76 26.70 2.17
N ASP A 15 -35.82 26.05 1.67
CA ASP A 15 -35.81 24.72 1.05
C ASP A 15 -34.77 24.59 -0.07
N PRO A 16 -33.92 23.54 -0.11
CA PRO A 16 -32.96 23.36 -1.20
C PRO A 16 -33.51 22.57 -2.41
N ILE A 17 -34.77 22.12 -2.40
CA ILE A 17 -35.31 21.27 -3.47
C ILE A 17 -35.94 22.12 -4.58
N ALA A 18 -35.11 22.86 -5.33
CA ALA A 18 -35.54 23.46 -6.60
C ALA A 18 -34.36 23.87 -7.48
N ARG A 19 -33.49 22.93 -7.92
CA ARG A 19 -32.62 23.16 -9.09
C ARG A 19 -32.37 21.90 -9.93
N ARG A 20 -33.12 21.85 -11.04
CA ARG A 20 -32.73 21.49 -12.41
C ARG A 20 -32.22 20.07 -12.67
N ASP A 21 -33.10 19.31 -13.30
CA ASP A 21 -32.78 18.18 -14.19
C ASP A 21 -31.82 18.64 -15.30
N HIS A 22 -30.55 18.22 -15.18
CA HIS A 22 -29.62 18.16 -16.30
C HIS A 22 -29.08 16.74 -16.37
N PRO A 23 -29.17 16.05 -17.52
CA PRO A 23 -28.56 14.74 -17.66
C PRO A 23 -27.04 14.88 -17.50
N PRO A 24 -26.37 13.94 -16.81
CA PRO A 24 -24.92 13.99 -16.68
C PRO A 24 -24.31 13.84 -18.07
N GLN A 25 -23.70 14.92 -18.57
CA GLN A 25 -22.81 14.85 -19.72
C GLN A 25 -21.62 13.98 -19.33
N GLN A 26 -21.55 12.77 -19.87
CA GLN A 26 -20.38 11.91 -19.75
C GLN A 26 -19.19 12.61 -20.42
N PRO A 27 -18.06 12.79 -19.72
CA PRO A 27 -16.84 13.22 -20.40
C PRO A 27 -16.40 12.13 -21.41
N PRO A 28 -15.87 12.51 -22.58
CA PRO A 28 -15.46 11.53 -23.58
C PRO A 28 -14.37 10.63 -23.00
N ILE A 29 -14.54 9.32 -23.20
CA ILE A 29 -13.53 8.31 -22.90
C ILE A 29 -12.31 8.61 -23.79
N LEU A 30 -11.26 9.16 -23.19
CA LEU A 30 -9.96 9.24 -23.83
C LEU A 30 -9.40 7.82 -23.93
N SER A 31 -9.38 7.29 -25.15
CA SER A 31 -8.70 6.04 -25.50
C SER A 31 -7.25 6.08 -25.00
N ILE A 32 -6.84 5.07 -24.23
CA ILE A 32 -5.49 4.92 -23.63
C ILE A 32 -4.35 4.75 -24.65
N THR A 33 -4.59 4.97 -25.95
CA THR A 33 -3.66 4.58 -27.01
C THR A 33 -2.43 5.49 -27.18
N ASN A 34 -2.25 6.58 -26.42
CA ASN A 34 -1.11 7.49 -26.63
C ASN A 34 -0.38 7.92 -25.36
N ILE A 35 0.30 6.99 -24.67
CA ILE A 35 1.46 7.33 -23.83
C ILE A 35 2.59 6.32 -24.08
N VAL A 36 3.17 6.38 -25.27
CA VAL A 36 4.57 5.98 -25.50
C VAL A 36 5.16 6.98 -26.48
N HIS A 37 6.03 7.85 -25.96
CA HIS A 37 7.14 8.57 -26.60
C HIS A 37 7.29 10.00 -26.07
N HIS A 38 7.92 10.13 -24.90
CA HIS A 38 8.99 11.11 -24.73
C HIS A 38 9.85 10.72 -23.53
N THR A 39 10.98 10.07 -23.84
CA THR A 39 12.16 10.12 -23.00
C THR A 39 12.65 11.55 -22.99
N ASP A 40 12.45 12.28 -21.89
CA ASP A 40 13.28 13.45 -21.63
C ASP A 40 13.60 13.61 -20.15
N ARG A 41 14.87 13.93 -19.95
CA ARG A 41 15.64 13.85 -18.71
C ARG A 41 15.09 14.82 -17.68
N CYS A 42 14.66 14.31 -16.52
CA CYS A 42 14.59 15.14 -15.31
C CYS A 42 15.99 15.19 -14.66
N PRO A 43 16.57 16.38 -14.45
CA PRO A 43 17.85 16.52 -13.77
C PRO A 43 17.71 16.08 -12.31
N THR A 44 18.71 15.33 -11.87
CA THR A 44 18.83 14.73 -10.54
C THR A 44 18.81 15.81 -9.45
N ALA A 45 17.65 16.05 -8.85
CA ALA A 45 17.56 16.68 -7.55
C ALA A 45 18.21 15.74 -6.53
N LYS A 46 19.40 16.11 -6.05
CA LYS A 46 20.09 15.44 -4.94
C LYS A 46 19.27 15.66 -3.67
N PHE A 47 18.35 14.75 -3.40
CA PHE A 47 17.75 14.63 -2.08
C PHE A 47 18.82 14.03 -1.14
N SER A 48 19.57 14.90 -0.46
CA SER A 48 20.46 14.47 0.62
C SER A 48 19.62 14.08 1.83
N SER A 49 19.11 12.85 1.81
CA SER A 49 18.59 12.20 3.01
C SER A 49 19.77 11.79 3.91
N PRO A 50 19.77 12.12 5.21
CA PRO A 50 20.80 11.64 6.14
C PRO A 50 20.62 10.16 6.54
N PHE A 51 19.66 9.42 5.96
CA PHE A 51 19.39 8.02 6.31
C PHE A 51 20.27 7.00 5.57
N SER A 52 21.45 7.39 5.10
CA SER A 52 22.36 6.49 4.39
C SER A 52 23.43 5.89 5.32
N ARG A 53 23.02 5.05 6.28
CA ARG A 53 23.82 3.90 6.79
C ARG A 53 23.07 3.11 7.87
N PHE A 54 22.02 2.39 7.51
CA PHE A 54 21.83 1.06 8.09
C PHE A 54 22.32 0.06 7.06
N ALA A 55 23.64 -0.14 7.04
CA ALA A 55 24.21 -1.29 6.37
C ALA A 55 23.73 -2.51 7.15
N PHE A 56 22.66 -3.15 6.68
CA PHE A 56 22.32 -4.48 7.14
C PHE A 56 23.52 -5.35 6.78
N SER A 57 24.32 -5.71 7.79
CA SER A 57 25.41 -6.65 7.62
C SER A 57 24.81 -7.92 7.04
N HIS A 58 25.09 -8.19 5.76
CA HIS A 58 24.84 -9.48 5.13
C HIS A 58 25.78 -10.50 5.76
N THR A 59 25.46 -10.88 7.01
CA THR A 59 25.90 -12.15 7.53
C THR A 59 25.21 -13.21 6.68
N HIS A 60 25.97 -13.82 5.77
CA HIS A 60 25.61 -15.05 5.05
C HIS A 60 25.57 -16.23 6.04
N GLY A 61 24.82 -16.10 7.13
CA GLY A 61 24.36 -17.22 7.92
C GLY A 61 23.10 -17.74 7.24
N ARG A 62 23.11 -19.01 6.84
CA ARG A 62 21.92 -19.74 6.40
C ARG A 62 20.90 -19.69 7.56
N ARG A 63 20.07 -18.64 7.64
CA ARG A 63 19.04 -18.50 8.67
C ARG A 63 18.10 -19.68 8.51
N GLN A 64 18.15 -20.62 9.44
CA GLN A 64 17.18 -21.70 9.47
C GLN A 64 15.77 -21.10 9.59
N LEU A 65 14.85 -21.60 8.78
CA LEU A 65 13.44 -21.28 8.88
C LEU A 65 12.94 -21.72 10.26
N SER A 66 12.15 -20.86 10.92
CA SER A 66 11.53 -21.26 12.18
C SER A 66 10.58 -22.45 11.93
N PRO A 67 10.28 -23.28 12.94
CA PRO A 67 9.36 -24.42 12.78
C PRO A 67 7.99 -24.02 12.22
N GLY A 68 7.52 -22.80 12.52
CA GLY A 68 6.29 -22.26 11.93
C GLY A 68 6.42 -21.97 10.44
N LEU A 69 7.52 -21.36 9.99
CA LEU A 69 7.78 -21.08 8.58
C LEU A 69 7.94 -22.36 7.76
N GLU A 70 8.56 -23.40 8.33
CA GLU A 70 8.67 -24.70 7.66
C GLU A 70 7.29 -25.34 7.44
N LYS A 71 6.38 -25.21 8.41
CA LYS A 71 4.98 -25.64 8.24
C LYS A 71 4.28 -24.86 7.12
N VAL A 72 4.48 -23.54 7.05
CA VAL A 72 3.93 -22.70 5.97
C VAL A 72 4.48 -23.17 4.63
N LYS A 73 5.80 -23.38 4.50
CA LYS A 73 6.43 -23.88 3.28
C LYS A 73 5.86 -25.23 2.83
N ASN A 74 5.72 -26.18 3.75
CA ASN A 74 5.13 -27.48 3.48
C ASN A 74 3.68 -27.36 3.03
N LEU A 75 2.90 -26.46 3.64
CA LEU A 75 1.52 -26.20 3.25
C LEU A 75 1.45 -25.66 1.81
N LEU A 76 2.24 -24.63 1.48
CA LEU A 76 2.26 -24.04 0.14
C LEU A 76 2.69 -25.05 -0.93
N THR A 77 3.66 -25.90 -0.60
CA THR A 77 4.11 -26.99 -1.48
C THR A 77 3.00 -28.02 -1.72
N LYS A 78 2.21 -28.32 -0.69
CA LYS A 78 1.10 -29.27 -0.77
C LYS A 78 -0.11 -28.71 -1.52
N THR A 79 -0.45 -27.45 -1.29
CA THR A 79 -1.65 -26.82 -1.88
C THR A 79 -1.42 -26.34 -3.30
N GLY A 80 -0.17 -26.04 -3.67
CA GLY A 80 0.16 -25.37 -4.92
C GLY A 80 -0.34 -23.93 -4.89
N VAL A 81 0.54 -22.95 -4.76
CA VAL A 81 0.15 -21.55 -4.93
C VAL A 81 0.28 -21.21 -6.41
N PRO A 82 -0.75 -20.68 -7.07
CA PRO A 82 -0.59 -20.10 -8.40
C PRO A 82 0.30 -18.87 -8.28
N SER A 83 1.62 -19.08 -8.35
CA SER A 83 2.63 -18.02 -8.37
C SER A 83 2.64 -17.36 -9.74
N ILE A 84 1.55 -16.67 -10.10
CA ILE A 84 1.53 -15.83 -11.28
C ILE A 84 2.23 -14.52 -10.89
N THR A 85 3.54 -14.51 -11.07
CA THR A 85 4.34 -13.28 -10.95
C THR A 85 4.09 -12.44 -12.20
N THR A 86 3.20 -11.46 -12.11
CA THR A 86 3.00 -10.44 -13.14
C THR A 86 3.78 -9.18 -12.78
N SER A 87 4.16 -8.40 -13.80
CA SER A 87 4.78 -7.11 -13.54
C SER A 87 3.75 -6.14 -12.92
N PRO A 88 4.19 -5.13 -12.17
CA PRO A 88 3.30 -4.08 -11.67
C PRO A 88 2.45 -3.42 -12.75
N TYR A 89 3.07 -3.16 -13.91
CA TYR A 89 2.38 -2.58 -15.06
C TYR A 89 1.22 -3.47 -15.54
N GLU A 90 1.47 -4.76 -15.74
CA GLU A 90 0.43 -5.72 -16.16
C GLU A 90 -0.67 -5.83 -15.10
N SER A 91 -0.30 -5.84 -13.81
CA SER A 91 -1.28 -5.91 -12.73
C SER A 91 -2.20 -4.69 -12.66
N LEU A 92 -1.65 -3.50 -12.91
CA LEU A 92 -2.41 -2.27 -13.00
C LEU A 92 -3.31 -2.27 -14.23
N GLN A 93 -2.78 -2.66 -15.40
CA GLN A 93 -3.52 -2.72 -16.65
C GLN A 93 -4.70 -3.72 -16.58
N ARG A 94 -4.52 -4.85 -15.89
CA ARG A 94 -5.56 -5.89 -15.70
C ARG A 94 -6.50 -5.60 -14.53
N GLY A 95 -6.27 -4.54 -13.74
CA GLY A 95 -7.10 -4.16 -12.60
C GLY A 95 -7.05 -5.12 -11.41
N ASN A 96 -6.00 -5.94 -11.30
CA ASN A 96 -5.80 -6.90 -10.19
C ASN A 96 -4.66 -6.48 -9.25
N TRP A 97 -4.20 -5.22 -9.33
CA TRP A 97 -3.22 -4.68 -8.39
C TRP A 97 -3.81 -4.52 -6.98
N VAL A 98 -3.16 -5.15 -6.01
CA VAL A 98 -3.54 -5.07 -4.59
C VAL A 98 -2.47 -4.31 -3.81
N LYS A 99 -2.92 -3.44 -2.90
CA LYS A 99 -2.09 -2.69 -1.96
C LYS A 99 -2.49 -3.05 -0.53
N LEU A 100 -1.56 -3.57 0.26
CA LEU A 100 -1.74 -3.70 1.70
C LEU A 100 -1.42 -2.35 2.36
N ILE A 101 -2.25 -1.90 3.29
CA ILE A 101 -1.99 -0.74 4.15
C ILE A 101 -1.89 -1.27 5.59
N CYS A 102 -0.78 -1.04 6.29
CA CYS A 102 -0.58 -1.53 7.67
C CYS A 102 0.26 -0.59 8.54
N GLY A 103 0.11 -0.70 9.87
CA GLY A 103 0.93 0.04 10.84
C GLY A 103 0.60 1.53 10.96
N ALA A 104 -0.50 1.99 10.37
CA ALA A 104 -0.97 3.37 10.52
C ALA A 104 -1.75 3.59 11.83
N SER A 105 -2.16 2.52 12.52
CA SER A 105 -2.88 2.55 13.80
C SER A 105 -2.03 1.93 14.92
N PHE A 106 -2.69 1.52 16.01
CA PHE A 106 -2.08 0.81 17.14
C PHE A 106 -1.80 -0.68 16.83
N GLU A 107 -1.52 -1.05 15.57
CA GLU A 107 -1.18 -2.42 15.23
C GLU A 107 0.17 -2.82 15.85
N ASP A 108 0.23 -4.02 16.42
CA ASP A 108 1.47 -4.55 16.99
C ASP A 108 2.49 -4.89 15.89
N VAL A 109 3.78 -4.68 16.18
CA VAL A 109 4.87 -4.96 15.22
C VAL A 109 4.94 -6.43 14.80
N VAL A 110 4.51 -7.36 15.65
CA VAL A 110 4.41 -8.79 15.32
C VAL A 110 3.32 -9.01 14.28
N ASP A 111 2.17 -8.36 14.43
CA ASP A 111 1.07 -8.46 13.47
C ASP A 111 1.45 -7.83 12.13
N ILE A 112 2.13 -6.68 12.13
CA ILE A 112 2.65 -6.05 10.92
C ILE A 112 3.58 -7.01 10.16
N ARG A 113 4.51 -7.66 10.86
CA ARG A 113 5.41 -8.65 10.26
C ARG A 113 4.63 -9.84 9.67
N ASN A 114 3.64 -10.36 10.40
CA ASN A 114 2.83 -11.50 9.96
C ASN A 114 1.95 -11.14 8.75
N LEU A 115 1.36 -9.95 8.74
CA LEU A 115 0.60 -9.43 7.60
C LEU A 115 1.50 -9.28 6.38
N SER A 116 2.68 -8.66 6.52
CA SER A 116 3.62 -8.51 5.41
C SER A 116 4.09 -9.86 4.85
N LEU A 117 4.31 -10.87 5.70
CA LEU A 117 4.61 -12.23 5.27
C LEU A 117 3.47 -12.82 4.42
N VAL A 118 2.25 -12.85 4.96
CA VAL A 118 1.10 -13.49 4.28
C VAL A 118 0.75 -12.77 2.99
N TYR A 119 0.73 -11.44 2.97
CA TYR A 119 0.39 -10.68 1.77
C TYR A 119 1.50 -10.71 0.71
N SER A 120 2.76 -10.84 1.11
CA SER A 120 3.86 -11.08 0.16
C SER A 120 3.74 -12.46 -0.49
N LEU A 121 3.39 -13.50 0.28
CA LEU A 121 3.09 -14.83 -0.26
C LEU A 121 1.86 -14.85 -1.18
N ALA A 122 0.88 -13.99 -0.90
CA ALA A 122 -0.29 -13.79 -1.74
C ALA A 122 -0.01 -12.99 -3.04
N GLY A 123 1.21 -12.47 -3.22
CA GLY A 123 1.61 -11.73 -4.41
C GLY A 123 1.10 -10.29 -4.45
N VAL A 124 0.98 -9.63 -3.29
CA VAL A 124 0.57 -8.22 -3.22
C VAL A 124 1.49 -7.33 -4.04
N GLY A 125 0.92 -6.34 -4.70
CA GLY A 125 1.66 -5.41 -5.56
C GLY A 125 2.49 -4.40 -4.77
N CYS A 126 1.99 -3.97 -3.60
CA CYS A 126 2.61 -2.95 -2.77
C CYS A 126 2.22 -3.14 -1.30
N ILE A 127 3.15 -2.86 -0.38
CA ILE A 127 2.89 -2.71 1.05
C ILE A 127 3.17 -1.26 1.44
N ASP A 128 2.13 -0.55 1.85
CA ASP A 128 2.20 0.82 2.36
C ASP A 128 2.06 0.79 3.88
N CYS A 129 3.02 1.40 4.56
CA CYS A 129 3.10 1.34 6.01
C CYS A 129 3.56 2.64 6.63
N ALA A 130 3.29 2.82 7.93
CA ALA A 130 3.76 4.01 8.63
C ALA A 130 5.29 4.13 8.59
N ALA A 131 5.76 5.38 8.51
CA ALA A 131 7.17 5.72 8.40
C ALA A 131 7.98 5.49 9.71
N ASN A 132 7.42 4.78 10.68
CA ASN A 132 8.10 4.40 11.92
C ASN A 132 9.13 3.30 11.63
N ALA A 133 10.36 3.46 12.15
CA ALA A 133 11.44 2.51 11.90
C ALA A 133 11.11 1.06 12.33
N SER A 134 10.40 0.89 13.45
CA SER A 134 9.94 -0.42 13.91
C SER A 134 8.95 -1.08 12.95
N VAL A 135 8.00 -0.30 12.43
CA VAL A 135 7.02 -0.74 11.42
C VAL A 135 7.73 -1.14 10.13
N VAL A 136 8.60 -0.28 9.61
CA VAL A 136 9.38 -0.56 8.39
C VAL A 136 10.25 -1.81 8.57
N SER A 137 10.88 -2.00 9.74
CA SER A 137 11.66 -3.21 10.03
C SER A 137 10.78 -4.46 10.02
N ALA A 138 9.63 -4.43 10.70
CA ALA A 138 8.69 -5.55 10.74
C ALA A 138 8.17 -5.93 9.34
N VAL A 139 7.83 -4.93 8.52
CA VAL A 139 7.42 -5.15 7.13
C VAL A 139 8.53 -5.84 6.33
N ASN A 140 9.76 -5.32 6.41
CA ASN A 140 10.90 -5.91 5.71
C ASN A 140 11.18 -7.35 6.18
N GLU A 141 11.11 -7.63 7.49
CA GLU A 141 11.26 -8.98 8.04
C GLU A 141 10.20 -9.95 7.50
N GLY A 142 8.95 -9.51 7.38
CA GLY A 142 7.87 -10.31 6.81
C GLY A 142 8.09 -10.62 5.33
N ILE A 143 8.53 -9.63 4.55
CA ILE A 143 8.87 -9.79 3.13
C ILE A 143 10.05 -10.77 2.94
N GLU A 144 11.14 -10.60 3.70
CA GLU A 144 12.29 -11.50 3.63
C GLU A 144 11.92 -12.93 4.03
N ALA A 145 11.07 -13.09 5.04
CA ALA A 145 10.53 -14.38 5.43
C ALA A 145 9.74 -15.05 4.30
N ALA A 146 8.92 -14.29 3.55
CA ALA A 146 8.17 -14.81 2.41
C ALA A 146 9.10 -15.29 1.28
N ILE A 147 10.10 -14.48 0.93
CA ILE A 147 11.11 -14.79 -0.09
C ILE A 147 11.90 -16.05 0.29
N GLY A 148 12.19 -16.25 1.58
CA GLY A 148 12.86 -17.44 2.09
C GLY A 148 12.03 -18.73 1.99
N ILE A 149 10.71 -18.62 1.85
CA ILE A 149 9.79 -19.76 1.72
C ILE A 149 9.61 -20.14 0.25
N VAL A 150 9.32 -19.16 -0.61
CA VAL A 150 9.11 -19.29 -2.06
C VAL A 150 9.65 -18.06 -2.79
N PRO A 151 10.13 -18.19 -4.04
CA PRO A 151 10.66 -17.08 -4.81
C PRO A 151 9.55 -16.13 -5.28
N VAL A 152 9.09 -15.24 -4.41
CA VAL A 152 8.12 -14.18 -4.71
C VAL A 152 8.81 -12.87 -5.08
N ARG A 153 8.17 -12.05 -5.92
CA ARG A 153 8.63 -10.67 -6.18
C ARG A 153 8.46 -9.86 -4.89
N ARG A 154 9.46 -9.03 -4.57
CA ARG A 154 9.31 -8.02 -3.52
C ARG A 154 8.19 -7.04 -3.90
N PRO A 155 7.16 -6.81 -3.06
CA PRO A 155 6.10 -5.83 -3.32
C PRO A 155 6.67 -4.44 -3.61
#